data_AF-A0A8J4XG83-F1
#
_entry.id   AF-A0A8J4XG83-F1
#
_cell.length_a   1.000
_cell.length_b   1.000
_cell.length_c   1.000
_cell.angle_alpha   90.00
_cell.angle_beta   90.00
_cell.angle_gamma   90.00
#
_symmetry.space_group_name_H-M   'P 1'
#
loop_
_entity.id
_entity.type
_entity.pdbx_description
1 polymer ?
#
loop_
_entity_poly.entity_id
_entity_poly.type
_entity_poly.pdbx_seq_one_letter_code
_entity_poly.pdbx_strand_id
1 'polypeptide(L)'
;MFASSQCRYEYEEYKETVDWLLAHTNVRPKVAIICGSGLGGLSDLLNNRAVFSYKNIPHFPHSTGSDTDEDQLVFGELKGKQCVCMQGSFHFYEGCDTAMVTYPVRVFFLLGVETLIVTNAARGLNSNFNVGDIMMIKDHINIPGFAGQNPLCGPNDERFGVRFPCMSDAYDKDLALLAKQIADEQGIANFLQHGVYCMVPGPTCETIAECKMLQLVGADAVEQQGKKNMANTAQPPYLHLAELTASQFLDIWKHFDADGNGYIEGKELENFITQLEVARKGAGVDPSNASFRDKMAEFMQKFDQNNDGRIELSELAQILPTEENFLLCFRQFLGSSSEFMAAWRRYDVDRSGFIEANELKSFLSDLLKKVNRQYDDQKLQEYTQTILRMFDLNGDGKLGLSEMARLLPVQENFLLKFQGIRLTPEQFNSIFTYYDKDGNGYIDEMELDYLLKDLYQ
;
A
#
# COMPACT_ATOMS: atom_id res chain seq x y z
N MET A 1 2.19 -16.05 -32.36
CA MET A 1 1.50 -17.33 -32.62
C MET A 1 0.10 -17.21 -32.03
N PHE A 2 -0.93 -17.02 -32.85
CA PHE A 2 -2.32 -17.08 -32.39
C PHE A 2 -2.72 -18.55 -32.34
N ALA A 3 -2.64 -19.16 -31.16
CA ALA A 3 -3.08 -20.53 -30.95
C ALA A 3 -4.62 -20.59 -30.92
N SER A 4 -5.17 -21.32 -31.89
CA SER A 4 -6.50 -21.95 -31.94
C SER A 4 -7.68 -21.22 -31.28
N SER A 5 -8.46 -20.53 -32.11
CA SER A 5 -9.80 -20.03 -31.84
C SER A 5 -10.85 -21.17 -31.76
N GLN A 6 -10.72 -22.04 -30.77
CA GLN A 6 -11.84 -22.84 -30.26
C GLN A 6 -12.34 -22.19 -28.98
N CYS A 7 -13.67 -22.05 -28.83
CA CYS A 7 -14.27 -21.70 -27.55
C CYS A 7 -13.80 -22.78 -26.56
N ARG A 8 -13.00 -22.41 -25.55
CA ARG A 8 -12.32 -23.40 -24.71
C ARG A 8 -13.27 -24.17 -23.79
N TYR A 9 -14.39 -23.55 -23.45
CA TYR A 9 -15.41 -24.13 -22.60
C TYR A 9 -16.76 -24.08 -23.29
N GLU A 10 -17.43 -25.22 -23.33
CA GLU A 10 -18.80 -25.39 -23.82
C GLU A 10 -19.80 -25.18 -22.67
N TYR A 11 -21.04 -24.80 -22.99
CA TYR A 11 -22.10 -24.58 -21.98
C TYR A 11 -22.28 -25.77 -21.04
N GLU A 12 -22.18 -26.98 -21.59
CA GLU A 12 -22.35 -28.23 -20.89
C GLU A 12 -21.31 -28.42 -19.78
N GLU A 13 -20.07 -27.95 -19.96
CA GLU A 13 -19.03 -27.99 -18.93
C GLU A 13 -19.38 -27.07 -17.75
N TYR A 14 -19.87 -25.86 -18.04
CA TYR A 14 -20.37 -24.96 -17.00
C TYR A 14 -21.54 -25.59 -16.23
N LYS A 15 -22.46 -26.26 -16.96
CA LYS A 15 -23.61 -26.93 -16.36
C LYS A 15 -23.18 -28.09 -15.46
N GLU A 16 -22.21 -28.90 -15.88
CA GLU A 16 -21.66 -30.00 -15.08
C GLU A 16 -21.01 -29.48 -13.79
N THR A 17 -20.25 -28.38 -13.85
CA THR A 17 -19.72 -27.70 -12.67
C THR A 17 -20.83 -27.29 -11.71
N VAL A 18 -21.90 -26.67 -12.23
CA VAL A 18 -23.04 -26.17 -11.44
C VAL A 18 -23.82 -27.32 -10.82
N ASP A 19 -24.14 -28.36 -11.59
CA ASP A 19 -24.85 -29.55 -11.10
C ASP A 19 -24.06 -30.23 -9.97
N TRP A 20 -22.73 -30.31 -10.11
CA TRP A 20 -21.85 -30.82 -9.05
C TRP A 20 -21.94 -29.95 -7.81
N LEU A 21 -21.80 -28.62 -7.92
CA LEU A 21 -21.92 -27.71 -6.77
C LEU A 21 -23.28 -27.83 -6.08
N LEU A 22 -24.38 -27.82 -6.84
CA LEU A 22 -25.75 -27.91 -6.32
C LEU A 22 -26.04 -29.24 -5.60
N ALA A 23 -25.35 -30.32 -5.98
CA ALA A 23 -25.45 -31.62 -5.32
C ALA A 23 -24.67 -31.67 -3.99
N HIS A 24 -23.65 -30.83 -3.83
CA HIS A 24 -22.77 -30.83 -2.66
C HIS A 24 -23.04 -29.70 -1.66
N THR A 25 -23.91 -28.73 -1.99
CA THR A 25 -24.38 -27.71 -1.04
C THR A 25 -25.88 -27.44 -1.18
N ASN A 26 -26.52 -27.11 -0.05
CA ASN A 26 -27.92 -26.65 -0.01
C ASN A 26 -28.05 -25.12 -0.13
N VAL A 27 -26.93 -24.38 -0.12
CA VAL A 27 -26.93 -22.92 -0.28
C VAL A 27 -27.32 -22.57 -1.72
N ARG A 28 -28.21 -21.60 -1.90
CA ARG A 28 -28.63 -21.09 -3.23
C ARG A 28 -28.32 -19.60 -3.29
N PRO A 29 -27.07 -19.23 -3.62
CA PRO A 29 -26.59 -17.87 -3.45
C PRO A 29 -27.32 -16.91 -4.38
N LYS A 30 -27.63 -15.72 -3.86
CA LYS A 30 -28.12 -14.59 -4.66
C LYS A 30 -27.04 -13.55 -4.92
N VAL A 31 -25.99 -13.56 -4.10
CA VAL A 31 -24.84 -12.68 -4.21
C VAL A 31 -23.57 -13.52 -4.37
N ALA A 32 -22.74 -13.19 -5.35
CA ALA A 32 -21.37 -13.68 -5.44
C ALA A 32 -20.39 -12.56 -5.07
N ILE A 33 -19.34 -12.91 -4.35
CA ILE A 33 -18.29 -11.97 -3.93
C ILE A 33 -16.96 -12.53 -4.43
N ILE A 34 -16.27 -11.80 -5.30
CA ILE A 34 -14.89 -12.13 -5.70
C ILE A 34 -13.95 -11.36 -4.77
N CYS A 35 -13.20 -12.08 -3.95
CA CYS A 35 -12.28 -11.51 -2.99
C CYS A 35 -10.91 -11.30 -3.64
N GLY A 36 -10.55 -10.04 -3.88
CA GLY A 36 -9.23 -9.68 -4.38
C GLY A 36 -8.11 -9.86 -3.34
N SER A 37 -6.88 -9.57 -3.77
CA SER A 37 -5.68 -9.65 -2.93
C SER A 37 -5.85 -8.91 -1.60
N GLY A 38 -5.61 -9.60 -0.48
CA GLY A 38 -5.74 -9.03 0.87
C GLY A 38 -7.17 -8.96 1.42
N LEU A 39 -8.19 -9.34 0.64
CA LEU A 39 -9.61 -9.28 1.03
C LEU A 39 -10.24 -10.67 1.24
N GLY A 40 -9.41 -11.72 1.31
CA GLY A 40 -9.84 -13.10 1.53
C GLY A 40 -10.66 -13.30 2.81
N GLY A 41 -10.37 -12.50 3.86
CA GLY A 41 -11.06 -12.57 5.15
C GLY A 41 -12.58 -12.28 5.10
N LEU A 42 -13.10 -11.74 3.98
CA LEU A 42 -14.54 -11.58 3.79
C LEU A 42 -15.30 -12.92 3.81
N SER A 43 -14.68 -14.00 3.35
CA SER A 43 -15.34 -15.33 3.38
C SER A 43 -15.42 -15.90 4.80
N ASP A 44 -14.54 -15.48 5.70
CA ASP A 44 -14.53 -15.94 7.10
C ASP A 44 -15.70 -15.38 7.91
N LEU A 45 -16.36 -14.33 7.41
CA LEU A 45 -17.56 -13.76 7.99
C LEU A 45 -18.84 -14.54 7.65
N LEU A 46 -18.76 -15.51 6.74
CA LEU A 46 -19.90 -16.35 6.37
C LEU A 46 -20.24 -17.35 7.48
N ASN A 47 -21.52 -17.46 7.79
CA ASN A 47 -22.07 -18.53 8.63
C ASN A 47 -22.45 -19.75 7.77
N ASN A 48 -22.60 -20.91 8.41
CA ASN A 48 -23.05 -22.16 7.77
C ASN A 48 -22.27 -22.51 6.49
N ARG A 49 -20.93 -22.45 6.58
CA ARG A 49 -20.05 -22.52 5.42
C ARG A 49 -20.00 -23.92 4.79
N ALA A 50 -20.08 -23.97 3.47
CA ALA A 50 -19.66 -25.12 2.66
C ALA A 50 -18.51 -24.68 1.76
N VAL A 51 -17.36 -25.32 1.92
CA VAL A 51 -16.09 -24.91 1.31
C VAL A 51 -15.66 -25.93 0.27
N PHE A 52 -15.33 -25.46 -0.93
CA PHE A 52 -14.92 -26.29 -2.05
C PHE A 52 -13.61 -25.76 -2.65
N SER A 53 -12.53 -26.52 -2.51
CA SER A 53 -11.28 -26.22 -3.22
C SER A 53 -11.49 -26.31 -4.73
N TYR A 54 -10.90 -25.38 -5.48
CA TYR A 54 -11.01 -25.35 -6.95
C TYR A 54 -10.61 -26.67 -7.61
N LYS A 55 -9.59 -27.35 -7.07
CA LYS A 55 -9.09 -28.64 -7.58
C LYS A 55 -10.13 -29.76 -7.55
N ASN A 56 -11.14 -29.66 -6.68
CA ASN A 56 -12.18 -30.67 -6.51
C ASN A 56 -13.43 -30.37 -7.33
N ILE A 57 -13.54 -29.16 -7.89
CA ILE A 57 -14.70 -28.74 -8.67
C ILE A 57 -14.45 -29.11 -10.14
N PRO A 58 -15.34 -29.90 -10.77
CA PRO A 58 -15.18 -30.28 -12.17
C PRO A 58 -15.03 -29.06 -13.09
N HIS A 59 -14.09 -29.14 -14.04
CA HIS A 59 -13.78 -28.12 -15.06
C HIS A 59 -13.32 -26.75 -14.53
N PHE A 60 -13.27 -26.58 -13.21
CA PHE A 60 -12.91 -25.31 -12.61
C PHE A 60 -11.43 -25.01 -12.85
N PRO A 61 -11.07 -23.77 -13.21
CA PRO A 61 -9.68 -23.40 -13.37
C PRO A 61 -8.88 -23.60 -12.08
N HIS A 62 -7.60 -23.94 -12.22
CA HIS A 62 -6.67 -24.00 -11.11
C HIS A 62 -5.34 -23.36 -11.51
N SER A 63 -4.73 -22.57 -10.61
CA SER A 63 -3.44 -21.96 -10.87
C SER A 63 -2.33 -23.01 -10.67
N THR A 64 -1.43 -23.17 -11.63
CA THR A 64 -0.37 -24.20 -11.61
C THR A 64 0.82 -23.83 -10.72
N GLY A 65 0.85 -22.61 -10.16
CA GLY A 65 2.02 -22.04 -9.48
C GLY A 65 1.86 -21.73 -7.98
N SER A 66 0.69 -21.93 -7.38
CA SER A 66 0.48 -21.67 -5.95
C SER A 66 -0.38 -22.77 -5.32
N ASP A 67 0.26 -23.74 -4.67
CA ASP A 67 -0.38 -24.66 -3.72
C ASP A 67 -0.68 -23.95 -2.39
N THR A 68 -1.41 -22.84 -2.46
CA THR A 68 -1.90 -22.14 -1.27
C THR A 68 -3.33 -22.61 -0.99
N ASP A 69 -3.61 -22.96 0.27
CA ASP A 69 -4.92 -23.41 0.77
C ASP A 69 -6.04 -22.34 0.64
N GLU A 70 -5.78 -21.22 -0.03
CA GLU A 70 -6.70 -20.08 -0.20
C GLU A 70 -7.57 -20.18 -1.46
N ASP A 71 -7.28 -21.07 -2.40
CA ASP A 71 -8.00 -21.22 -3.69
C ASP A 71 -9.29 -22.05 -3.54
N GLN A 72 -10.38 -21.39 -3.15
CA GLN A 72 -11.64 -22.06 -2.82
C GLN A 72 -12.91 -21.22 -3.02
N LEU A 73 -14.01 -21.91 -3.33
CA LEU A 73 -15.36 -21.36 -3.26
C LEU A 73 -15.94 -21.63 -1.87
N VAL A 74 -16.37 -20.56 -1.19
CA VAL A 74 -17.00 -20.61 0.12
C VAL A 74 -18.46 -20.20 0.00
N PHE A 75 -19.37 -21.16 0.07
CA PHE A 75 -20.80 -20.91 0.15
C PHE A 75 -21.17 -20.70 1.61
N GLY A 76 -22.11 -19.79 1.88
CA GLY A 76 -22.61 -19.60 3.23
C GLY A 76 -23.65 -18.49 3.31
N GLU A 77 -23.81 -17.96 4.51
CA GLU A 77 -24.76 -16.90 4.79
C GLU A 77 -24.07 -15.69 5.43
N LEU A 78 -24.22 -14.52 4.81
CA LEU A 78 -23.80 -13.23 5.36
C LEU A 78 -25.04 -12.43 5.77
N LYS A 79 -25.23 -12.21 7.08
CA LYS A 79 -26.33 -11.39 7.63
C LYS A 79 -27.71 -11.74 7.05
N GLY A 80 -28.06 -13.03 6.97
CA GLY A 80 -29.36 -13.48 6.42
C GLY A 80 -29.39 -13.66 4.90
N LYS A 81 -28.31 -13.36 4.17
CA LYS A 81 -28.23 -13.50 2.72
C LYS A 81 -27.33 -14.66 2.34
N GLN A 82 -27.84 -15.56 1.50
CA GLN A 82 -27.07 -16.66 0.96
C GLN A 82 -26.10 -16.14 -0.10
N CYS A 83 -24.81 -16.40 0.10
CA CYS A 83 -23.72 -15.88 -0.71
C CYS A 83 -22.75 -16.99 -1.12
N VAL A 84 -22.01 -16.75 -2.19
CA VAL A 84 -20.81 -17.51 -2.55
C VAL A 84 -19.63 -16.54 -2.63
N CYS A 85 -18.56 -16.84 -1.90
CA CYS A 85 -17.31 -16.08 -1.96
C CYS A 85 -16.26 -16.87 -2.73
N MET A 86 -15.56 -16.21 -3.64
CA MET A 86 -14.42 -16.74 -4.36
C MET A 86 -13.15 -16.23 -3.67
N GLN A 87 -12.41 -17.12 -3.00
CA GLN A 87 -11.11 -16.82 -2.41
C GLN A 87 -10.00 -17.27 -3.34
N GLY A 88 -9.09 -16.34 -3.66
CA GLY A 88 -8.13 -16.55 -4.74
C GLY A 88 -8.79 -16.34 -6.10
N SER A 89 -8.29 -15.36 -6.86
CA SER A 89 -8.71 -15.06 -8.22
C SER A 89 -7.62 -15.45 -9.22
N PHE A 90 -8.05 -15.71 -10.45
CA PHE A 90 -7.16 -15.96 -11.58
C PHE A 90 -6.81 -14.64 -12.24
N HIS A 91 -5.54 -14.43 -12.55
CA HIS A 91 -5.10 -13.17 -13.17
C HIS A 91 -4.52 -13.39 -14.55
N PHE A 92 -4.75 -12.43 -15.45
CA PHE A 92 -4.29 -12.51 -16.84
C PHE A 92 -2.76 -12.66 -16.96
N TYR A 93 -2.00 -12.00 -16.06
CA TYR A 93 -0.53 -12.11 -16.03
C TYR A 93 -0.01 -13.49 -15.60
N GLU A 94 -0.85 -14.36 -15.01
CA GLU A 94 -0.48 -15.74 -14.65
C GLU A 94 -0.46 -16.67 -15.87
N GLY A 95 -0.71 -16.14 -17.07
CA GLY A 95 -0.86 -16.91 -18.31
C GLY A 95 -2.26 -17.50 -18.49
N CYS A 96 -3.20 -17.16 -17.60
CA CYS A 96 -4.61 -17.49 -17.72
C CYS A 96 -5.23 -16.66 -18.84
N ASP A 97 -5.94 -17.32 -19.77
CA ASP A 97 -6.72 -16.58 -20.76
C ASP A 97 -7.99 -15.97 -20.14
N THR A 98 -8.60 -15.04 -20.87
CA THR A 98 -9.80 -14.32 -20.39
C THR A 98 -10.99 -15.23 -20.15
N ALA A 99 -11.12 -16.34 -20.88
CA ALA A 99 -12.21 -17.31 -20.70
C ALA A 99 -12.06 -18.11 -19.41
N MET A 100 -10.82 -18.48 -19.05
CA MET A 100 -10.47 -19.12 -17.80
C MET A 100 -10.70 -18.17 -16.61
N VAL A 101 -10.21 -16.93 -16.71
CA VAL A 101 -10.37 -15.92 -15.65
C VAL A 101 -11.85 -15.66 -15.34
N THR A 102 -12.70 -15.63 -16.38
CA THR A 102 -14.12 -15.32 -16.24
C THR A 102 -15.02 -16.56 -16.09
N TYR A 103 -14.46 -17.77 -16.09
CA TYR A 103 -15.21 -19.02 -15.93
C TYR A 103 -16.13 -19.02 -14.70
N PRO A 104 -15.68 -18.59 -13.50
CA PRO A 104 -16.52 -18.60 -12.30
C PRO A 104 -17.76 -17.71 -12.44
N VAL A 105 -17.69 -16.63 -13.21
CA VAL A 105 -18.82 -15.69 -13.37
C VAL A 105 -19.99 -16.37 -14.11
N ARG A 106 -19.70 -17.20 -15.13
CA ARG A 106 -20.72 -18.00 -15.82
C ARG A 106 -21.32 -19.09 -14.93
N VAL A 107 -20.49 -19.69 -14.06
CA VAL A 107 -20.97 -20.63 -13.03
C VAL A 107 -21.90 -19.93 -12.03
N PHE A 108 -21.56 -18.73 -11.57
CA PHE A 108 -22.41 -17.95 -10.66
C PHE A 108 -23.75 -17.58 -11.30
N PHE A 109 -23.73 -17.17 -12.57
CA PHE A 109 -24.95 -16.93 -13.34
C PHE A 109 -25.88 -18.16 -13.35
N LEU A 110 -25.34 -19.34 -13.67
CA LEU A 110 -26.12 -20.59 -13.69
C LEU A 110 -26.56 -21.08 -12.30
N LEU A 111 -25.84 -20.71 -11.23
CA LEU A 111 -26.26 -20.94 -9.84
C LEU A 111 -27.43 -20.03 -9.42
N GLY A 112 -27.80 -19.05 -10.24
CA GLY A 112 -28.90 -18.11 -9.98
C GLY A 112 -28.49 -16.89 -9.15
N VAL A 113 -27.20 -16.52 -9.19
CA VAL A 113 -26.68 -15.27 -8.62
C VAL A 113 -27.20 -14.09 -9.44
N GLU A 114 -27.67 -13.06 -8.76
CA GLU A 114 -28.25 -11.84 -9.34
C GLU A 114 -27.35 -10.62 -9.12
N THR A 115 -26.46 -10.67 -8.13
CA THR A 115 -25.54 -9.57 -7.81
C THR A 115 -24.11 -10.10 -7.68
N LEU A 116 -23.19 -9.48 -8.41
CA LEU A 116 -21.76 -9.76 -8.31
C LEU A 116 -21.06 -8.57 -7.66
N ILE A 117 -20.39 -8.81 -6.54
CA ILE A 117 -19.50 -7.86 -5.89
C ILE A 117 -18.07 -8.26 -6.22
N VAL A 118 -17.32 -7.39 -6.89
CA VAL A 118 -15.91 -7.63 -7.21
C VAL A 118 -15.06 -6.71 -6.35
N THR A 119 -14.10 -7.27 -5.64
CA THR A 119 -13.12 -6.50 -4.88
C THR A 119 -11.73 -6.75 -5.44
N ASN A 120 -10.90 -5.72 -5.47
CA ASN A 120 -9.49 -5.83 -5.84
C ASN A 120 -8.66 -4.85 -5.02
N ALA A 121 -7.36 -5.07 -5.03
CA ALA A 121 -6.40 -4.06 -4.62
C ALA A 121 -6.04 -3.25 -5.86
N ALA A 122 -5.93 -1.93 -5.71
CA ALA A 122 -5.63 -1.02 -6.80
C ALA A 122 -4.61 0.03 -6.37
N ARG A 123 -3.84 0.52 -7.33
CA ARG A 123 -2.99 1.70 -7.14
C ARG A 123 -3.79 2.94 -7.50
N GLY A 124 -3.87 3.90 -6.58
CA GLY A 124 -4.45 5.21 -6.86
C GLY A 124 -3.61 6.00 -7.86
N LEU A 125 -4.23 6.43 -8.95
CA LEU A 125 -3.67 7.39 -9.90
C LEU A 125 -4.15 8.81 -9.58
N ASN A 126 -5.35 8.94 -9.00
CA ASN A 126 -5.86 10.22 -8.54
C ASN A 126 -5.06 10.71 -7.32
N SER A 127 -4.49 11.92 -7.40
CA SER A 127 -3.67 12.51 -6.33
C SER A 127 -4.43 12.78 -5.03
N ASN A 128 -5.76 12.76 -5.08
CA ASN A 128 -6.60 12.95 -3.90
C ASN A 128 -6.85 11.64 -3.13
N PHE A 129 -6.42 10.49 -3.66
CA PHE A 129 -6.60 9.20 -3.02
C PHE A 129 -5.44 8.91 -2.08
N ASN A 130 -5.76 8.31 -0.93
CA ASN A 130 -4.79 7.87 0.05
C ASN A 130 -4.72 6.34 0.12
N VAL A 131 -3.60 5.82 0.62
CA VAL A 131 -3.50 4.40 0.93
C VAL A 131 -4.53 4.04 1.99
N GLY A 132 -5.37 3.04 1.70
CA GLY A 132 -6.46 2.61 2.58
C GLY A 132 -7.83 3.15 2.16
N ASP A 133 -7.90 4.09 1.22
CA ASP A 133 -9.17 4.52 0.64
C ASP A 133 -9.87 3.37 -0.07
N ILE A 134 -11.20 3.36 0.04
CA ILE A 134 -12.06 2.43 -0.71
C ILE A 134 -12.62 3.20 -1.90
N MET A 135 -12.27 2.81 -3.12
CA MET A 135 -12.83 3.41 -4.33
C MET A 135 -13.99 2.57 -4.87
N MET A 136 -15.18 3.15 -4.95
CA MET A 136 -16.28 2.58 -5.73
C MET A 136 -16.02 2.81 -7.21
N ILE A 137 -15.99 1.71 -7.97
CA ILE A 137 -15.79 1.73 -9.40
C ILE A 137 -17.07 2.23 -10.06
N LYS A 138 -17.01 3.43 -10.66
CA LYS A 138 -18.14 4.02 -11.40
C LYS A 138 -18.13 3.65 -12.88
N ASP A 139 -16.95 3.35 -13.41
CA ASP A 139 -16.70 2.99 -14.80
C ASP A 139 -15.33 2.32 -14.93
N HIS A 140 -15.01 1.74 -16.10
CA HIS A 140 -13.70 1.18 -16.36
C HIS A 140 -13.13 1.50 -17.75
N ILE A 141 -11.80 1.42 -17.83
CA ILE A 141 -11.06 1.41 -19.09
C ILE A 141 -10.45 0.01 -19.26
N ASN A 142 -10.92 -0.72 -20.28
CA ASN A 142 -10.47 -2.07 -20.59
C ASN A 142 -9.39 -2.04 -21.69
N ILE A 143 -8.14 -1.72 -21.30
CA ILE A 143 -7.01 -1.65 -22.24
C ILE A 143 -6.79 -2.97 -23.00
N PRO A 144 -6.79 -4.16 -22.35
CA PRO A 144 -6.68 -5.44 -23.07
C PRO A 144 -7.82 -5.65 -24.08
N GLY A 145 -9.04 -5.23 -23.73
CA GLY A 145 -10.23 -5.32 -24.58
C GLY A 145 -10.07 -4.54 -25.89
N PHE A 146 -9.46 -3.35 -25.86
CA PHE A 146 -9.16 -2.59 -27.09
C PHE A 146 -8.18 -3.30 -28.02
N ALA A 147 -7.29 -4.14 -27.46
CA ALA A 147 -6.36 -4.97 -28.23
C ALA A 147 -6.94 -6.35 -28.61
N GLY A 148 -8.24 -6.59 -28.39
CA GLY A 148 -8.92 -7.84 -28.72
C GLY A 148 -8.83 -8.94 -27.65
N GLN A 149 -8.25 -8.65 -26.48
CA GLN A 149 -8.24 -9.57 -25.33
C GLN A 149 -9.49 -9.35 -24.47
N ASN A 150 -10.66 -9.69 -25.02
CA ASN A 150 -11.95 -9.58 -24.34
C ASN A 150 -12.53 -10.99 -24.06
N PRO A 151 -13.12 -11.28 -22.88
CA PRO A 151 -13.70 -12.58 -22.58
C PRO A 151 -14.88 -12.99 -23.50
N LEU A 152 -15.46 -12.03 -24.24
CA LEU A 152 -16.53 -12.27 -25.20
C LEU A 152 -16.02 -12.45 -26.65
N CYS A 153 -14.70 -12.38 -26.88
CA CYS A 153 -14.11 -12.72 -28.17
C CYS A 153 -14.26 -14.23 -28.44
N GLY A 154 -14.82 -14.58 -29.59
CA GLY A 154 -15.13 -15.97 -29.98
C GLY A 154 -16.59 -16.11 -30.42
N PRO A 155 -17.13 -17.34 -30.56
CA PRO A 155 -18.56 -17.59 -30.75
C PRO A 155 -19.40 -17.07 -29.57
N ASN A 156 -20.66 -16.70 -29.82
CA ASN A 156 -21.61 -16.32 -28.75
C ASN A 156 -22.58 -17.47 -28.47
N ASP A 157 -22.79 -17.76 -27.20
CA ASP A 157 -23.85 -18.64 -26.76
C ASP A 157 -25.02 -17.80 -26.21
N GLU A 158 -26.14 -17.82 -26.91
CA GLU A 158 -27.33 -17.02 -26.58
C GLU A 158 -27.95 -17.41 -25.22
N ARG A 159 -27.59 -18.58 -24.66
CA ARG A 159 -28.03 -19.01 -23.33
C ARG A 159 -27.43 -18.16 -22.20
N PHE A 160 -26.26 -17.54 -22.42
CA PHE A 160 -25.64 -16.62 -21.46
C PHE A 160 -26.02 -15.16 -21.70
N GLY A 161 -26.25 -14.76 -22.95
CA GLY A 161 -26.63 -13.39 -23.27
C GLY A 161 -26.48 -13.00 -24.72
N VAL A 162 -26.65 -11.70 -24.97
CA VAL A 162 -26.60 -11.11 -26.31
C VAL A 162 -25.17 -11.02 -26.84
N ARG A 163 -25.03 -11.02 -28.17
CA ARG A 163 -23.73 -10.93 -28.85
C ARG A 163 -22.96 -9.64 -28.55
N PHE A 164 -23.67 -8.52 -28.43
CA PHE A 164 -23.09 -7.18 -28.28
C PHE A 164 -23.72 -6.49 -27.06
N PRO A 165 -23.29 -6.81 -25.83
CA PRO A 165 -23.81 -6.18 -24.63
C PRO A 165 -23.39 -4.70 -24.55
N CYS A 166 -24.30 -3.84 -24.08
CA CYS A 166 -23.94 -2.48 -23.71
C CYS A 166 -23.23 -2.49 -22.34
N MET A 167 -22.21 -1.65 -22.17
CA MET A 167 -21.45 -1.54 -20.91
C MET A 167 -21.65 -0.20 -20.19
N SER A 168 -22.51 0.68 -20.71
CA SER A 168 -22.74 2.04 -20.16
C SER A 168 -23.32 2.07 -18.75
N ASP A 169 -23.91 0.95 -18.33
CA ASP A 169 -24.58 0.71 -17.05
C ASP A 169 -24.05 -0.57 -16.38
N ALA A 170 -22.84 -1.00 -16.73
CA ALA A 170 -22.22 -2.20 -16.15
C ALA A 170 -22.02 -2.11 -14.63
N TYR A 171 -21.90 -0.89 -14.10
CA TYR A 171 -21.86 -0.61 -12.66
C TYR A 171 -23.21 -0.03 -12.22
N ASP A 172 -23.91 -0.78 -11.37
CA ASP A 172 -25.26 -0.45 -10.94
C ASP A 172 -25.28 0.81 -10.06
N LYS A 173 -26.10 1.78 -10.47
CA LYS A 173 -26.19 3.09 -9.80
C LYS A 173 -26.89 3.01 -8.45
N ASP A 174 -27.87 2.11 -8.30
CA ASP A 174 -28.63 1.98 -7.07
C ASP A 174 -27.78 1.29 -5.98
N LEU A 175 -26.97 0.29 -6.36
CA LEU A 175 -25.96 -0.30 -5.47
C LEU A 175 -24.89 0.71 -5.06
N ALA A 176 -24.43 1.56 -5.98
CA ALA A 176 -23.47 2.62 -5.66
C ALA A 176 -24.06 3.64 -4.66
N LEU A 177 -25.33 4.02 -4.84
CA LEU A 177 -26.05 4.89 -3.90
C LEU A 177 -26.21 4.24 -2.53
N LEU A 178 -26.59 2.97 -2.50
CA LEU A 178 -26.71 2.19 -1.26
C LEU A 178 -25.38 2.11 -0.51
N ALA A 179 -24.29 1.81 -1.22
CA ALA A 179 -22.96 1.75 -0.61
C ALA A 179 -22.52 3.10 -0.04
N LYS A 180 -22.83 4.21 -0.72
CA LYS A 180 -22.59 5.56 -0.20
C LYS A 180 -23.41 5.85 1.07
N GLN A 181 -24.70 5.51 1.08
CA GLN A 181 -25.55 5.66 2.26
C GLN A 181 -24.99 4.87 3.46
N ILE A 182 -24.57 3.62 3.23
CA ILE A 182 -23.95 2.80 4.27
C ILE A 182 -22.64 3.44 4.77
N ALA A 183 -21.84 4.03 3.88
CA ALA A 183 -20.61 4.71 4.29
C ALA A 183 -20.87 5.94 5.15
N ASP A 184 -21.91 6.72 4.84
CA ASP A 184 -22.36 7.84 5.65
C ASP A 184 -22.84 7.35 7.04
N GLU A 185 -23.65 6.28 7.08
CA GLU A 185 -24.16 5.67 8.32
C GLU A 185 -23.05 5.10 9.22
N GLN A 186 -22.01 4.54 8.62
CA GLN A 186 -20.86 3.96 9.34
C GLN A 186 -19.78 5.01 9.68
N GLY A 187 -19.94 6.26 9.23
CA GLY A 187 -18.96 7.32 9.46
C GLY A 187 -17.63 7.12 8.72
N ILE A 188 -17.65 6.41 7.59
CA ILE A 188 -16.47 6.09 6.76
C ILE A 188 -16.46 6.85 5.43
N ALA A 189 -17.40 7.77 5.23
CA ALA A 189 -17.55 8.53 3.99
C ALA A 189 -16.32 9.37 3.61
N ASN A 190 -15.47 9.70 4.59
CA ASN A 190 -14.24 10.48 4.38
C ASN A 190 -13.16 9.74 3.57
N PHE A 191 -13.15 8.40 3.57
CA PHE A 191 -12.22 7.59 2.77
C PHE A 191 -12.92 6.73 1.72
N LEU A 192 -14.21 7.01 1.44
CA LEU A 192 -14.95 6.41 0.34
C LEU A 192 -14.83 7.30 -0.91
N GLN A 193 -14.11 6.81 -1.91
CA GLN A 193 -13.87 7.49 -3.17
C GLN A 193 -14.76 6.93 -4.29
N HIS A 194 -14.83 7.64 -5.41
CA HIS A 194 -15.50 7.18 -6.64
C HIS A 194 -14.61 7.46 -7.84
N GLY A 195 -14.40 6.46 -8.70
CA GLY A 195 -13.48 6.66 -9.82
C GLY A 195 -13.58 5.64 -10.94
N VAL A 196 -12.87 5.95 -12.02
CA VAL A 196 -12.70 5.08 -13.19
C VAL A 196 -11.54 4.12 -12.95
N TYR A 197 -11.81 2.83 -13.07
CA TYR A 197 -10.81 1.78 -12.89
C TYR A 197 -10.18 1.39 -14.24
N CYS A 198 -8.86 1.37 -14.33
CA CYS A 198 -8.16 0.92 -15.53
C CYS A 198 -7.55 -0.46 -15.33
N MET A 199 -7.95 -1.41 -16.17
CA MET A 199 -7.31 -2.72 -16.24
C MET A 199 -6.10 -2.65 -17.17
N VAL A 200 -4.95 -3.11 -16.69
CA VAL A 200 -3.74 -3.36 -17.49
C VAL A 200 -3.30 -4.82 -17.29
N PRO A 201 -2.69 -5.46 -18.30
CA PRO A 201 -2.48 -6.92 -18.26
C PRO A 201 -1.39 -7.39 -17.29
N GLY A 202 -0.39 -6.56 -16.97
CA GLY A 202 0.72 -6.93 -16.07
C GLY A 202 1.78 -7.87 -16.67
N PRO A 203 2.74 -8.43 -15.89
CA PRO A 203 2.94 -8.39 -14.42
C PRO A 203 3.80 -7.20 -13.89
N THR A 204 4.24 -6.30 -14.78
CA THR A 204 5.03 -5.12 -14.37
C THR A 204 4.14 -4.00 -13.87
N CYS A 205 4.53 -3.36 -12.76
CA CYS A 205 3.95 -2.07 -12.37
C CYS A 205 4.21 -1.01 -13.45
N GLU A 206 3.35 0.00 -13.46
CA GLU A 206 3.36 1.08 -14.44
C GLU A 206 4.60 1.97 -14.24
N THR A 207 5.21 2.38 -15.33
CA THR A 207 6.22 3.45 -15.37
C THR A 207 5.56 4.81 -15.13
N ILE A 208 6.37 5.83 -14.83
CA ILE A 208 5.88 7.22 -14.66
C ILE A 208 5.13 7.71 -15.90
N ALA A 209 5.61 7.37 -17.11
CA ALA A 209 4.97 7.77 -18.36
C ALA A 209 3.61 7.08 -18.54
N GLU A 210 3.51 5.79 -18.19
CA GLU A 210 2.25 5.05 -18.23
C GLU A 210 1.26 5.58 -17.20
N CYS A 211 1.68 5.85 -15.96
CA CYS A 211 0.83 6.49 -14.95
C CYS A 211 0.25 7.82 -15.45
N LYS A 212 1.10 8.70 -16.01
CA LYS A 212 0.67 9.99 -16.59
C LYS A 212 -0.30 9.79 -17.74
N MET A 213 -0.05 8.83 -18.62
CA MET A 213 -0.96 8.50 -19.72
C MET A 213 -2.33 8.04 -19.18
N LEU A 214 -2.34 7.14 -18.18
CA LEU A 214 -3.57 6.62 -17.58
C LEU A 214 -4.39 7.73 -16.90
N GLN A 215 -3.72 8.65 -16.18
CA GLN A 215 -4.37 9.85 -15.64
C GLN A 215 -4.96 10.72 -16.74
N LEU A 216 -4.23 10.96 -17.83
CA LEU A 216 -4.69 11.79 -18.95
C LEU A 216 -5.93 11.21 -19.65
N VAL A 217 -6.06 9.88 -19.72
CA VAL A 217 -7.26 9.23 -20.27
C VAL A 217 -8.38 9.08 -19.24
N GLY A 218 -8.21 9.62 -18.04
CA GLY A 218 -9.25 9.72 -17.01
C GLY A 218 -9.35 8.54 -16.06
N ALA A 219 -8.31 7.70 -15.95
CA ALA A 219 -8.26 6.66 -14.93
C ALA A 219 -7.95 7.24 -13.55
N ASP A 220 -8.72 6.84 -12.54
CA ASP A 220 -8.53 7.23 -11.15
C ASP A 220 -7.75 6.17 -10.35
N ALA A 221 -7.84 4.90 -10.76
CA ALA A 221 -7.07 3.78 -10.21
C ALA A 221 -6.68 2.78 -11.30
N VAL A 222 -5.59 2.06 -11.08
CA VAL A 222 -5.11 0.99 -11.97
C VAL A 222 -4.91 -0.31 -11.17
N GLU A 223 -5.18 -1.45 -11.80
CA GLU A 223 -5.00 -2.79 -11.22
C GLU A 223 -3.66 -2.92 -10.47
N GLN A 224 -3.72 -3.26 -9.19
CA GLN A 224 -2.50 -3.56 -8.44
C GLN A 224 -2.08 -4.98 -8.73
N GLN A 225 -0.85 -5.12 -9.21
CA GLN A 225 -0.32 -6.41 -9.58
C GLN A 225 0.27 -7.06 -8.33
N GLY A 226 -0.25 -8.25 -7.99
CA GLY A 226 0.09 -8.92 -6.76
C GLY A 226 1.59 -9.19 -6.67
N LYS A 227 2.24 -8.70 -5.60
CA LYS A 227 3.40 -9.38 -5.05
C LYS A 227 2.90 -10.66 -4.36
N LYS A 228 2.44 -11.66 -5.12
CA LYS A 228 2.40 -13.04 -4.61
C LYS A 228 3.85 -13.42 -4.38
N ASN A 229 4.34 -13.30 -3.13
CA ASN A 229 5.64 -13.75 -2.64
C ASN A 229 6.62 -14.25 -3.73
N MET A 230 7.11 -13.36 -4.60
CA MET A 230 8.22 -13.66 -5.50
C MET A 230 9.53 -13.48 -4.72
N ALA A 231 9.63 -14.19 -3.60
CA ALA A 231 10.87 -14.28 -2.85
C ALA A 231 11.87 -15.25 -3.50
N ASN A 232 11.57 -15.92 -4.63
CA ASN A 232 12.53 -16.90 -5.18
C ASN A 232 12.44 -17.29 -6.67
N THR A 233 11.81 -16.51 -7.57
CA THR A 233 11.87 -16.82 -9.01
C THR A 233 12.47 -15.66 -9.80
N ALA A 234 13.79 -15.78 -10.00
CA ALA A 234 14.61 -15.20 -11.07
C ALA A 234 14.02 -13.98 -11.79
N GLN A 235 14.29 -12.79 -11.24
CA GLN A 235 14.22 -11.56 -12.01
C GLN A 235 15.28 -11.56 -13.13
N PRO A 236 14.98 -10.99 -14.32
CA PRO A 236 15.98 -10.79 -15.36
C PRO A 236 17.14 -9.89 -14.86
N PRO A 237 18.35 -10.00 -15.43
CA PRO A 237 19.64 -9.66 -14.80
C PRO A 237 19.96 -8.15 -14.69
N TYR A 238 18.97 -7.28 -14.52
CA TYR A 238 19.20 -5.87 -14.24
C TYR A 238 18.77 -5.56 -12.80
N LEU A 239 19.77 -5.29 -11.95
CA LEU A 239 19.70 -4.91 -10.53
C LEU A 239 19.52 -6.06 -9.51
N HIS A 240 20.54 -6.90 -9.36
CA HIS A 240 20.88 -7.39 -8.02
C HIS A 240 21.48 -6.23 -7.23
N LEU A 241 20.65 -5.41 -6.59
CA LEU A 241 21.07 -4.78 -5.34
C LEU A 241 21.13 -5.93 -4.33
N ALA A 242 22.26 -6.10 -3.64
CA ALA A 242 22.36 -7.07 -2.58
C ALA A 242 21.21 -6.87 -1.58
N GLU A 243 20.57 -7.94 -1.13
CA GLU A 243 19.61 -7.90 -0.02
C GLU A 243 20.35 -7.33 1.19
N LEU A 244 20.10 -6.06 1.50
CA LEU A 244 20.68 -5.36 2.63
C LEU A 244 19.75 -5.54 3.84
N THR A 245 20.29 -6.02 4.95
CA THR A 245 19.55 -6.00 6.22
C THR A 245 19.32 -4.55 6.65
N ALA A 246 18.31 -4.30 7.50
CA ALA A 246 18.06 -2.97 8.04
C ALA A 246 19.32 -2.37 8.69
N SER A 247 20.12 -3.18 9.40
CA SER A 247 21.39 -2.71 9.98
C SER A 247 22.42 -2.29 8.92
N GLN A 248 22.58 -3.06 7.84
CA GLN A 248 23.52 -2.75 6.77
C GLN A 248 23.09 -1.51 5.97
N PHE A 249 21.79 -1.33 5.76
CA PHE A 249 21.24 -0.11 5.16
C PHE A 249 21.56 1.14 6.00
N LEU A 250 21.48 1.01 7.32
CA LEU A 250 21.73 2.11 8.25
C LEU A 250 23.20 2.47 8.38
N ASP A 251 24.09 1.48 8.29
CA ASP A 251 25.53 1.72 8.20
C ASP A 251 25.88 2.50 6.93
N ILE A 252 25.20 2.19 5.81
CA ILE A 252 25.31 2.95 4.57
C ILE A 252 24.77 4.37 4.75
N TRP A 253 23.59 4.55 5.33
CA TRP A 253 23.02 5.88 5.59
C TRP A 253 23.98 6.76 6.40
N LYS A 254 24.47 6.27 7.55
CA LYS A 254 25.41 7.01 8.41
C LYS A 254 26.75 7.31 7.74
N HIS A 255 27.16 6.50 6.77
CA HIS A 255 28.38 6.77 6.01
C HIS A 255 28.23 8.02 5.13
N PHE A 256 27.02 8.29 4.64
CA PHE A 256 26.76 9.37 3.70
C PHE A 256 26.14 10.62 4.33
N ASP A 257 25.32 10.50 5.38
CA ASP A 257 24.89 11.61 6.26
C ASP A 257 26.00 11.89 7.30
N ALA A 258 27.11 12.47 6.81
CA ALA A 258 28.34 12.63 7.56
C ALA A 258 28.27 13.77 8.58
N ASP A 259 27.42 14.76 8.34
CA ASP A 259 27.16 15.85 9.29
C ASP A 259 26.04 15.52 10.30
N GLY A 260 25.32 14.41 10.10
CA GLY A 260 24.31 13.88 11.02
C GLY A 260 23.07 14.77 11.10
N ASN A 261 22.81 15.56 10.06
CA ASN A 261 21.67 16.47 10.00
C ASN A 261 20.37 15.75 9.62
N GLY A 262 20.45 14.48 9.20
CA GLY A 262 19.30 13.64 8.85
C GLY A 262 18.90 13.73 7.37
N TYR A 263 19.72 14.37 6.54
CA TYR A 263 19.53 14.51 5.11
C TYR A 263 20.83 14.14 4.40
N ILE A 264 20.72 13.59 3.18
CA ILE A 264 21.87 13.49 2.28
C ILE A 264 21.78 14.67 1.31
N GLU A 265 22.61 15.70 1.51
CA GLU A 265 22.56 16.93 0.73
C GLU A 265 23.93 17.45 0.28
N GLY A 266 23.94 18.29 -0.76
CA GLY A 266 25.16 18.92 -1.28
C GLY A 266 26.29 17.91 -1.59
N LYS A 267 27.40 18.00 -0.86
CA LYS A 267 28.59 17.13 -1.06
C LYS A 267 28.35 15.69 -0.62
N GLU A 268 27.44 15.44 0.31
CA GLU A 268 27.09 14.10 0.78
C GLU A 268 26.36 13.33 -0.31
N LEU A 269 25.41 14.01 -0.97
CA LEU A 269 24.69 13.48 -2.12
C LEU A 269 25.60 13.24 -3.31
N GLU A 270 26.52 14.17 -3.60
CA GLU A 270 27.55 13.99 -4.64
C GLU A 270 28.41 12.75 -4.37
N ASN A 271 28.87 12.56 -3.13
CA ASN A 271 29.68 11.39 -2.73
C ASN A 271 28.87 10.10 -2.79
N PHE A 272 27.61 10.13 -2.34
CA PHE A 272 26.68 9.00 -2.39
C PHE A 272 26.48 8.50 -3.81
N ILE A 273 26.10 9.39 -4.72
CA ILE A 273 25.86 9.04 -6.12
C ILE A 273 27.15 8.62 -6.82
N THR A 274 28.28 9.27 -6.52
CA THR A 274 29.58 8.87 -7.07
C THR A 274 29.95 7.45 -6.65
N GLN A 275 29.79 7.09 -5.37
CA GLN A 275 30.07 5.74 -4.91
C GLN A 275 29.06 4.71 -5.46
N LEU A 276 27.79 5.10 -5.59
CA LEU A 276 26.73 4.26 -6.14
C LEU A 276 26.94 3.99 -7.64
N GLU A 277 27.51 4.94 -8.40
CA GLU A 277 27.89 4.75 -9.80
C GLU A 277 29.22 3.99 -9.97
N VAL A 278 30.22 4.21 -9.11
CA VAL A 278 31.47 3.42 -9.09
C VAL A 278 31.17 1.94 -8.81
N ALA A 279 30.23 1.67 -7.90
CA ALA A 279 29.73 0.33 -7.61
C ALA A 279 29.00 -0.32 -8.81
N ARG A 280 28.49 0.47 -9.78
CA ARG A 280 27.80 -0.01 -11.00
C ARG A 280 28.73 -0.45 -12.15
N LYS A 281 30.05 -0.50 -11.90
CA LYS A 281 31.16 -1.09 -12.68
C LYS A 281 31.76 -0.24 -13.80
N GLY A 282 33.06 0.09 -13.67
CA GLY A 282 34.03 0.10 -14.78
C GLY A 282 33.79 1.01 -15.99
N ALA A 283 32.82 1.93 -15.96
CA ALA A 283 32.58 2.90 -17.02
C ALA A 283 32.98 4.29 -16.51
N GLY A 284 34.12 4.78 -16.98
CA GLY A 284 34.66 6.09 -16.61
C GLY A 284 33.69 7.22 -16.92
N VAL A 285 33.34 7.98 -15.90
CA VAL A 285 32.68 9.28 -16.04
C VAL A 285 33.43 10.25 -15.13
N ASP A 286 33.85 11.36 -15.72
CA ASP A 286 34.51 12.47 -15.03
C ASP A 286 33.45 13.32 -14.30
N PRO A 287 33.58 13.57 -12.98
CA PRO A 287 32.65 14.41 -12.19
C PRO A 287 32.49 15.83 -12.74
N SER A 288 33.39 16.29 -13.60
CA SER A 288 33.33 17.59 -14.25
C SER A 288 32.47 17.64 -15.53
N ASN A 289 31.87 16.51 -15.94
CA ASN A 289 31.09 16.42 -17.17
C ASN A 289 29.63 16.89 -16.99
N ALA A 290 29.11 17.67 -17.95
CA ALA A 290 27.73 18.20 -17.94
C ALA A 290 26.66 17.10 -17.79
N SER A 291 26.89 15.91 -18.35
CA SER A 291 25.94 14.79 -18.23
C SER A 291 25.74 14.28 -16.80
N PHE A 292 26.69 14.54 -15.89
CA PHE A 292 26.56 14.17 -14.47
C PHE A 292 25.54 15.08 -13.76
N ARG A 293 25.55 16.38 -14.06
CA ARG A 293 24.59 17.33 -13.50
C ARG A 293 23.16 17.07 -13.98
N ASP A 294 23.00 16.69 -15.24
CA ASP A 294 21.69 16.34 -15.79
C ASP A 294 21.11 15.07 -15.13
N LYS A 295 21.95 14.07 -14.86
CA LYS A 295 21.56 12.86 -14.13
C LYS A 295 21.28 13.11 -12.65
N MET A 296 22.04 13.99 -12.02
CA MET A 296 21.79 14.44 -10.65
C MET A 296 20.42 15.11 -10.56
N ALA A 297 20.10 16.00 -11.52
CA ALA A 297 18.80 16.65 -11.61
C ALA A 297 17.66 15.64 -11.85
N GLU A 298 17.87 14.63 -12.71
CA GLU A 298 16.90 13.56 -12.95
C GLU A 298 16.69 12.67 -11.71
N PHE A 299 17.76 12.37 -10.97
CA PHE A 299 17.71 11.61 -9.72
C PHE A 299 16.93 12.38 -8.65
N MET A 300 17.25 13.65 -8.43
CA MET A 300 16.53 14.51 -7.50
C MET A 300 15.07 14.62 -7.91
N GLN A 301 14.76 14.96 -9.16
CA GLN A 301 13.38 15.04 -9.66
C GLN A 301 12.55 13.76 -9.43
N LYS A 302 13.20 12.60 -9.37
CA LYS A 302 12.54 11.31 -9.22
C LYS A 302 12.32 10.91 -7.76
N PHE A 303 13.20 11.32 -6.85
CA PHE A 303 13.24 10.79 -5.49
C PHE A 303 13.09 11.84 -4.39
N ASP A 304 13.40 13.10 -4.68
CA ASP A 304 13.06 14.26 -3.84
C ASP A 304 11.57 14.59 -4.06
N GLN A 305 10.71 13.96 -3.26
CA GLN A 305 9.25 14.04 -3.37
C GLN A 305 8.74 15.40 -2.90
N ASN A 306 9.43 16.03 -1.95
CA ASN A 306 9.05 17.32 -1.40
C ASN A 306 9.67 18.51 -2.19
N ASN A 307 10.57 18.24 -3.14
CA ASN A 307 11.33 19.19 -3.96
C ASN A 307 12.16 20.19 -3.14
N ASP A 308 12.67 19.77 -1.97
CA ASP A 308 13.47 20.62 -1.08
C ASP A 308 14.97 20.62 -1.42
N GLY A 309 15.37 19.83 -2.42
CA GLY A 309 16.76 19.70 -2.86
C GLY A 309 17.59 18.78 -1.97
N ARG A 310 16.96 18.01 -1.08
CA ARG A 310 17.57 17.05 -0.16
C ARG A 310 16.94 15.68 -0.40
N ILE A 311 17.65 14.63 0.01
CA ILE A 311 17.10 13.28 0.04
C ILE A 311 16.91 12.88 1.50
N GLU A 312 15.66 12.78 1.91
CA GLU A 312 15.29 12.30 3.24
C GLU A 312 15.48 10.78 3.36
N LEU A 313 15.63 10.29 4.60
CA LEU A 313 15.60 8.85 4.88
C LEU A 313 14.32 8.20 4.35
N SER A 314 13.21 8.94 4.40
CA SER A 314 11.88 8.54 3.94
C SER A 314 11.78 8.38 2.42
N GLU A 315 12.59 9.14 1.68
CA GLU A 315 12.69 9.14 0.22
C GLU A 315 13.68 8.08 -0.25
N LEU A 316 14.83 7.97 0.43
CA LEU A 316 15.84 6.95 0.16
C LEU A 316 15.32 5.53 0.46
N ALA A 317 14.51 5.36 1.50
CA ALA A 317 13.91 4.06 1.83
C ALA A 317 13.00 3.52 0.70
N GLN A 318 12.47 4.38 -0.16
CA GLN A 318 11.69 3.97 -1.34
C GLN A 318 12.57 3.47 -2.49
N ILE A 319 13.88 3.74 -2.44
CA ILE A 319 14.86 3.42 -3.49
C ILE A 319 15.42 2.00 -3.32
N LEU A 320 15.40 1.43 -2.11
CA LEU A 320 16.07 0.16 -1.82
C LEU A 320 15.10 -0.99 -1.52
N PRO A 321 15.38 -2.21 -2.04
CA PRO A 321 14.64 -3.40 -1.67
C PRO A 321 15.11 -3.87 -0.30
N THR A 322 14.42 -3.47 0.77
CA THR A 322 14.67 -4.05 2.11
C THR A 322 13.61 -5.11 2.42
N GLU A 323 14.07 -6.28 2.87
CA GLU A 323 13.20 -7.39 3.29
C GLU A 323 12.33 -7.03 4.51
N GLU A 324 12.78 -6.07 5.31
CA GLU A 324 12.10 -5.64 6.53
C GLU A 324 11.87 -4.12 6.53
N ASN A 325 10.87 -3.69 5.78
CA ASN A 325 10.36 -2.31 5.70
C ASN A 325 9.70 -1.80 7.01
N PHE A 326 10.33 -2.03 8.15
CA PHE A 326 9.86 -1.61 9.46
C PHE A 326 9.77 -0.07 9.60
N LEU A 327 10.64 0.67 8.91
CA LEU A 327 10.59 2.15 8.85
C LEU A 327 9.30 2.67 8.17
N LEU A 328 8.74 1.93 7.20
CA LEU A 328 7.45 2.27 6.59
C LEU A 328 6.27 1.98 7.53
N CYS A 329 6.38 0.97 8.41
CA CYS A 329 5.34 0.68 9.42
C CYS A 329 5.24 1.77 10.49
N PHE A 330 6.35 2.38 10.88
CA PHE A 330 6.36 3.53 11.80
C PHE A 330 5.61 4.73 11.19
N ARG A 331 5.75 4.95 9.88
CA ARG A 331 5.10 6.04 9.14
C ARG A 331 3.60 5.85 8.95
N GLN A 332 3.11 4.62 8.77
CA GLN A 332 1.67 4.34 8.65
C GLN A 332 0.88 4.65 9.93
N PHE A 333 1.54 4.80 11.07
CA PHE A 333 0.88 4.97 12.37
C PHE A 333 0.73 6.42 12.83
N LEU A 334 1.26 7.37 12.08
CA LEU A 334 1.38 8.77 12.49
C LEU A 334 0.82 9.67 11.38
N GLY A 335 -0.49 9.90 11.40
CA GLY A 335 -1.19 10.72 10.39
C GLY A 335 -1.16 12.22 10.66
N SER A 336 -0.64 12.66 11.82
CA SER A 336 -0.34 14.06 12.12
C SER A 336 0.61 14.21 13.32
N SER A 337 1.23 15.38 13.47
CA SER A 337 2.01 15.76 14.67
C SER A 337 1.18 15.69 15.97
N SER A 338 -0.14 15.86 15.89
CA SER A 338 -1.05 15.75 17.03
C SER A 338 -1.31 14.29 17.45
N GLU A 339 -1.49 13.38 16.49
CA GLU A 339 -1.60 11.93 16.74
C GLU A 339 -0.28 11.37 17.24
N PHE A 340 0.83 11.88 16.74
CA PHE A 340 2.16 11.59 17.25
C PHE A 340 2.30 11.99 18.71
N MET A 341 1.94 13.21 19.10
CA MET A 341 2.00 13.65 20.50
C MET A 341 1.05 12.86 21.40
N ALA A 342 -0.09 12.40 20.87
CA ALA A 342 -1.01 11.52 21.59
C ALA A 342 -0.43 10.11 21.79
N ALA A 343 0.24 9.55 20.77
CA ALA A 343 0.97 8.29 20.88
C ALA A 343 2.18 8.43 21.82
N TRP A 344 2.96 9.49 21.69
CA TRP A 344 4.12 9.80 22.55
C TRP A 344 3.74 9.76 24.04
N ARG A 345 2.72 10.54 24.43
CA ARG A 345 2.22 10.59 25.81
C ARG A 345 1.65 9.26 26.32
N ARG A 346 1.29 8.34 25.43
CA ARG A 346 0.79 7.02 25.81
C ARG A 346 1.92 6.06 26.19
N TYR A 347 3.10 6.22 25.60
CA TYR A 347 4.23 5.31 25.80
C TYR A 347 5.35 5.89 26.67
N ASP A 348 5.42 7.22 26.83
CA ASP A 348 6.12 7.90 27.92
C ASP A 348 5.31 7.71 29.22
N VAL A 349 5.38 6.49 29.76
CA VAL A 349 4.53 6.04 30.88
C VAL A 349 4.92 6.75 32.16
N ASP A 350 6.21 7.03 32.31
CA ASP A 350 6.76 7.76 33.45
C ASP A 350 6.69 9.29 33.32
N ARG A 351 6.28 9.79 32.14
CA ARG A 351 6.16 11.22 31.80
C ARG A 351 7.47 11.97 31.94
N SER A 352 8.58 11.27 31.72
CA SER A 352 9.92 11.85 31.78
C SER A 352 10.23 12.78 30.62
N GLY A 353 9.41 12.75 29.55
CA GLY A 353 9.66 13.49 28.32
C GLY A 353 10.66 12.79 27.39
N PHE A 354 11.08 11.57 27.74
CA PHE A 354 11.96 10.70 26.97
C PHE A 354 11.32 9.32 26.85
N ILE A 355 11.61 8.62 25.75
CA ILE A 355 11.23 7.21 25.62
C ILE A 355 12.45 6.36 25.93
N GLU A 356 12.38 5.61 27.03
CA GLU A 356 13.44 4.67 27.40
C GLU A 356 13.37 3.37 26.58
N ALA A 357 14.45 2.59 26.56
CA ALA A 357 14.53 1.34 25.81
C ALA A 357 13.37 0.37 26.05
N ASN A 358 12.86 0.28 27.28
CA ASN A 358 11.75 -0.61 27.64
C ASN A 358 10.39 -0.08 27.16
N GLU A 359 10.21 1.24 27.13
CA GLU A 359 9.02 1.90 26.60
C GLU A 359 9.01 1.83 25.08
N LEU A 360 10.17 2.03 24.45
CA LEU A 360 10.37 1.82 23.02
C LEU A 360 10.04 0.38 22.64
N LYS A 361 10.57 -0.61 23.38
CA LYS A 361 10.26 -2.02 23.14
C LYS A 361 8.76 -2.31 23.21
N SER A 362 8.06 -1.70 24.16
CA SER A 362 6.61 -1.84 24.33
C SER A 362 5.83 -1.19 23.18
N PHE A 363 6.24 0.01 22.76
CA PHE A 363 5.72 0.69 21.59
C PHE A 363 5.87 -0.16 20.31
N LEU A 364 7.06 -0.73 20.09
CA LEU A 364 7.35 -1.57 18.92
C LEU A 364 6.55 -2.88 18.91
N SER A 365 6.40 -3.49 20.08
CA SER A 365 5.56 -4.67 20.28
C SER A 365 4.10 -4.39 19.86
N ASP A 366 3.55 -3.26 20.31
CA ASP A 366 2.18 -2.86 19.96
C ASP A 366 2.04 -2.47 18.49
N LEU A 367 3.06 -1.85 17.89
CA LEU A 367 3.09 -1.52 16.46
C LEU A 367 3.08 -2.80 15.61
N LEU A 368 3.95 -3.77 15.91
CA LEU A 368 4.07 -5.03 15.18
C LEU A 368 2.81 -5.90 15.28
N LYS A 369 2.15 -5.91 16.44
CA LYS A 369 0.84 -6.57 16.61
C LYS A 369 -0.24 -5.96 15.73
N LYS A 370 -0.28 -4.63 15.61
CA LYS A 370 -1.31 -3.94 14.80
C LYS A 370 -1.14 -4.19 13.31
N VAL A 371 0.08 -4.38 12.81
CA VAL A 371 0.36 -4.77 11.43
C VAL A 371 0.34 -6.29 11.20
N ASN A 372 -0.14 -7.06 12.18
CA ASN A 372 -0.27 -8.52 12.17
C ASN A 372 1.04 -9.25 11.78
N ARG A 373 2.19 -8.73 12.19
CA ARG A 373 3.49 -9.36 11.95
C ARG A 373 3.89 -10.26 13.12
N GLN A 374 4.33 -11.48 12.79
CA GLN A 374 4.95 -12.36 13.78
C GLN A 374 6.37 -11.88 14.08
N TYR A 375 6.72 -11.81 15.37
CA TYR A 375 8.06 -11.48 15.85
C TYR A 375 8.39 -12.34 17.07
N ASP A 376 9.67 -12.52 17.32
CA ASP A 376 10.18 -13.09 18.57
C ASP A 376 10.83 -11.99 19.43
N ASP A 377 11.08 -12.30 20.70
CA ASP A 377 11.65 -11.33 21.65
C ASP A 377 13.07 -10.90 21.28
N GLN A 378 13.82 -11.73 20.54
CA GLN A 378 15.18 -11.45 20.13
C GLN A 378 15.19 -10.41 19.00
N LYS A 379 14.36 -10.59 17.97
CA LYS A 379 14.13 -9.62 16.89
C LYS A 379 13.59 -8.30 17.42
N LEU A 380 12.64 -8.35 18.36
CA LEU A 380 12.11 -7.14 18.98
C LEU A 380 13.21 -6.35 19.73
N GLN A 381 14.12 -7.07 20.40
CA GLN A 381 15.28 -6.46 21.06
C GLN A 381 16.28 -5.90 20.05
N GLU A 382 16.53 -6.60 18.94
CA GLU A 382 17.36 -6.12 17.84
C GLU A 382 16.79 -4.83 17.23
N TYR A 383 15.47 -4.75 16.98
CA TYR A 383 14.80 -3.54 16.51
C TYR A 383 14.91 -2.39 17.50
N THR A 384 14.66 -2.65 18.78
CA THR A 384 14.77 -1.64 19.85
C THR A 384 16.17 -1.07 19.90
N GLN A 385 17.19 -1.93 19.89
CA GLN A 385 18.59 -1.50 19.94
C GLN A 385 19.02 -0.76 18.66
N THR A 386 18.44 -1.13 17.52
CA THR A 386 18.70 -0.48 16.23
C THR A 386 18.15 0.94 16.23
N ILE A 387 16.91 1.14 16.68
CA ILE A 387 16.30 2.48 16.77
C ILE A 387 17.05 3.37 17.76
N LEU A 388 17.44 2.85 18.94
CA LEU A 388 18.25 3.61 19.88
C LEU A 388 19.58 4.03 19.23
N ARG A 389 20.32 3.09 18.63
CA ARG A 389 21.57 3.44 17.91
C ARG A 389 21.39 4.45 16.78
N MET A 390 20.18 4.57 16.22
CA MET A 390 19.87 5.46 15.11
C MET A 390 19.54 6.88 15.57
N PHE A 391 18.71 7.01 16.62
CA PHE A 391 18.10 8.30 16.97
C PHE A 391 18.58 8.86 18.30
N ASP A 392 19.17 8.05 19.18
CA ASP A 392 19.83 8.52 20.41
C ASP A 392 21.20 9.12 20.05
N LEU A 393 21.21 10.41 19.72
CA LEU A 393 22.39 11.13 19.22
C LEU A 393 23.31 11.54 20.36
N ASN A 394 22.74 11.78 21.53
CA ASN A 394 23.50 12.15 22.72
C ASN A 394 24.07 10.92 23.46
N GLY A 395 23.62 9.71 23.09
CA GLY A 395 24.10 8.42 23.60
C GLY A 395 23.63 8.13 25.03
N ASP A 396 22.52 8.73 25.47
CA ASP A 396 22.01 8.64 26.84
C ASP A 396 21.15 7.38 27.09
N GLY A 397 20.91 6.59 26.05
CA GLY A 397 20.10 5.38 26.07
C GLY A 397 18.60 5.63 26.00
N LYS A 398 18.19 6.88 25.74
CA LYS A 398 16.80 7.33 25.64
C LYS A 398 16.59 8.09 24.33
N LEU A 399 15.33 8.28 23.96
CA LEU A 399 14.96 9.08 22.80
C LEU A 399 14.20 10.31 23.26
N GLY A 400 14.76 11.49 23.00
CA GLY A 400 14.09 12.76 23.22
C GLY A 400 13.15 13.15 22.07
N LEU A 401 12.25 14.11 22.33
CA LEU A 401 11.34 14.68 21.33
C LEU A 401 12.06 15.21 20.07
N SER A 402 13.22 15.85 20.23
CA SER A 402 14.02 16.37 19.12
C SER A 402 14.65 15.29 18.24
N GLU A 403 14.96 14.14 18.84
CA GLU A 403 15.56 12.99 18.17
C GLU A 403 14.49 12.17 17.44
N MET A 404 13.32 11.99 18.07
CA MET A 404 12.19 11.32 17.46
C MET A 404 11.47 12.19 16.41
N ALA A 405 11.54 13.52 16.51
CA ALA A 405 11.03 14.40 15.46
C ALA A 405 11.69 14.12 14.11
N ARG A 406 12.96 13.68 14.07
CA ARG A 406 13.65 13.30 12.83
C ARG A 406 13.07 12.07 12.12
N LEU A 407 12.16 11.34 12.77
CA LEU A 407 11.40 10.24 12.18
C LEU A 407 10.11 10.70 11.45
N LEU A 408 9.72 11.96 11.59
CA LEU A 408 8.49 12.50 11.00
C LEU A 408 8.77 13.14 9.63
N PRO A 409 7.92 12.94 8.61
CA PRO A 409 8.03 13.62 7.32
C PRO A 409 8.03 15.15 7.47
N VAL A 410 8.92 15.84 6.75
CA VAL A 410 9.15 17.29 6.90
C VAL A 410 7.90 18.13 6.60
N GLN A 411 7.05 17.69 5.67
CA GLN A 411 5.82 18.40 5.31
C GLN A 411 4.84 18.58 6.48
N GLU A 412 4.97 17.78 7.56
CA GLU A 412 4.11 17.85 8.75
C GLU A 412 4.87 18.08 10.06
N ASN A 413 6.20 18.22 10.00
CA ASN A 413 7.04 18.33 11.18
C ASN A 413 7.18 19.78 11.64
N PHE A 414 6.16 20.29 12.34
CA PHE A 414 6.15 21.61 12.96
C PHE A 414 7.37 21.86 13.86
N LEU A 415 7.93 20.80 14.46
CA LEU A 415 9.07 20.87 15.38
C LEU A 415 10.40 21.22 14.67
N LEU A 416 10.55 20.87 13.38
CA LEU A 416 11.74 21.24 12.60
C LEU A 416 11.76 22.73 12.23
N LYS A 417 10.62 23.42 12.18
CA LYS A 417 10.55 24.88 11.90
C LYS A 417 11.22 25.74 12.99
N PHE A 418 11.49 25.16 14.16
CA PHE A 418 12.19 25.84 15.26
C PHE A 418 13.69 25.50 15.32
N GLN A 419 14.18 24.56 14.49
CA GLN A 419 15.62 24.31 14.39
C GLN A 419 16.30 25.45 13.61
N GLY A 420 16.93 26.36 14.36
CA GLY A 420 17.72 27.45 13.78
C GLY A 420 17.71 28.75 14.59
N ILE A 421 16.74 28.93 15.50
CA ILE A 421 16.70 30.13 16.34
C ILE A 421 17.62 29.93 17.56
N ARG A 422 18.83 30.49 17.50
CA ARG A 422 19.72 30.55 18.66
C ARG A 422 19.28 31.67 19.60
N LEU A 423 18.44 31.35 20.58
CA LEU A 423 18.14 32.23 21.71
C LEU A 423 19.17 32.02 22.81
N THR A 424 19.64 33.10 23.45
CA THR A 424 20.38 32.96 24.71
C THR A 424 19.42 32.47 25.81
N PRO A 425 19.92 31.80 26.88
CA PRO A 425 19.08 31.37 27.99
C PRO A 425 18.24 32.50 28.61
N GLU A 426 18.76 33.73 28.60
CA GLU A 426 18.07 34.93 29.09
C GLU A 426 16.94 35.38 28.15
N GLN A 427 17.14 35.25 26.84
CA GLN A 427 16.11 35.53 25.83
C GLN A 427 15.03 34.46 25.81
N PHE A 428 15.40 33.20 26.00
CA PHE A 428 14.45 32.11 26.12
C PHE A 428 13.60 32.27 27.39
N ASN A 429 14.23 32.52 28.54
CA ASN A 429 13.50 32.70 29.79
C ASN A 429 12.60 33.93 29.77
N SER A 430 13.01 35.03 29.12
CA SER A 430 12.14 36.22 29.02
C SER A 430 10.92 35.98 28.13
N ILE A 431 11.09 35.24 27.03
CA ILE A 431 9.97 34.80 26.16
C ILE A 431 9.08 33.81 26.92
N PHE A 432 9.66 32.83 27.59
CA PHE A 432 8.92 31.82 28.35
C PHE A 432 8.08 32.47 29.46
N THR A 433 8.68 33.31 30.30
CA THR A 433 7.96 34.06 31.36
C THR A 433 6.93 35.05 30.79
N TYR A 434 7.09 35.51 29.55
CA TYR A 434 6.09 36.36 28.93
C TYR A 434 4.82 35.59 28.54
N TYR A 435 4.95 34.32 28.14
CA TYR A 435 3.81 33.49 27.70
C TYR A 435 3.24 32.59 28.80
N ASP A 436 4.03 32.19 29.79
CA ASP A 436 3.57 31.53 31.04
C ASP A 436 2.87 32.59 31.93
N LYS A 437 1.59 32.83 31.65
CA LYS A 437 0.75 33.86 32.28
C LYS A 437 0.33 33.48 33.68
N ASP A 438 0.14 32.18 33.93
CA ASP A 438 -0.25 31.69 35.25
C ASP A 438 0.96 31.41 36.17
N GLY A 439 2.19 31.47 35.62
CA GLY A 439 3.44 31.36 36.35
C GLY A 439 3.68 29.95 36.88
N ASN A 440 3.05 28.94 36.29
CA ASN A 440 3.12 27.57 36.75
C ASN A 440 4.39 26.84 36.27
N GLY A 441 5.19 27.47 35.41
CA GLY A 441 6.42 26.91 34.84
C GLY A 441 6.19 26.04 33.60
N TYR A 442 5.00 26.05 33.03
CA TYR A 442 4.55 25.33 31.84
C TYR A 442 3.80 26.30 30.91
N ILE A 443 3.66 25.94 29.63
CA ILE A 443 2.82 26.67 28.67
C ILE A 443 1.60 25.79 28.36
N ASP A 444 0.42 26.23 28.75
CA ASP A 444 -0.84 25.53 28.50
C ASP A 444 -1.38 25.75 27.06
N GLU A 445 -2.51 25.12 26.73
CA GLU A 445 -3.10 25.20 25.38
C GLU A 445 -3.48 26.64 24.99
N MET A 446 -3.91 27.46 25.94
CA MET A 446 -4.28 28.86 25.70
C MET A 446 -3.03 29.72 25.53
N GLU A 447 -2.01 29.52 26.36
CA GLU A 447 -0.73 30.22 26.29
C GLU A 447 0.05 29.87 25.03
N LEU A 448 -0.04 28.62 24.58
CA LEU A 448 0.52 28.15 23.31
C LEU A 448 -0.20 28.79 22.11
N ASP A 449 -1.53 28.93 22.15
CA ASP A 449 -2.30 29.61 21.10
C ASP A 449 -1.90 31.10 20.97
N TYR A 450 -1.61 31.78 22.08
CA TYR A 450 -1.07 33.15 22.05
C TYR A 450 0.34 33.22 21.45
N LEU A 451 1.24 32.32 21.86
CA LEU A 451 2.59 32.24 21.29
C LEU A 451 2.54 32.00 19.78
N LEU A 452 1.67 31.10 19.32
CA LEU A 452 1.53 30.76 17.90
C LEU A 452 0.90 31.88 17.08
N LYS A 453 -0.03 32.66 17.65
CA LYS A 453 -0.63 33.84 17.00
C LYS A 453 0.39 34.97 16.83
N ASP A 454 1.20 35.24 17.85
CA ASP A 454 2.23 36.29 17.80
C ASP A 454 3.39 35.92 16.86
N LEU A 455 3.61 34.63 16.59
CA LEU A 455 4.60 34.14 15.61
C LEU A 455 4.10 34.15 14.16
N TYR A 456 2.81 34.34 13.92
CA TYR A 456 2.18 34.33 12.59
C TYR A 456 1.90 35.73 12.02
N GLN A 457 2.19 36.80 12.77
CA GLN A 457 2.29 38.19 12.28
C GLN A 457 3.74 38.53 11.92
#